data_AF-A0A950Y781-F1
#
_entry.id   AF-A0A950Y781-F1
#
_cell.length_a   1.000
_cell.length_b   1.000
_cell.length_c   1.000
_cell.angle_alpha   90.00
_cell.angle_beta   90.00
_cell.angle_gamma   90.00
#
_symmetry.space_group_name_H-M   'P 1'
#
loop_
_entity.id
_entity.type
_entity.pdbx_description
1 polymer ?
#
loop_
_entity_poly.entity_id
_entity_poly.type
_entity_poly.pdbx_seq_one_letter_code
_entity_poly.pdbx_strand_id
1 'polypeptide(L)'
;MAAETPPSVPENDLFPKDWRQQVKLYGGRKGFIRKELKRLGFWPPAPGSKYKHVTASEEAELEQLYNQLIELRAPLLEQLDAVDARIRDAKKQLGNIGNEAILAKKIETLIAEIRLKRIERVRQERAARKAQRAEAAAAKAQKDKAWRAATLPHLGRAVSAGLSYAGGDEDKLGAQGLPNLSSAGEVAAAMGITTAQLAWLTYHRGAAALDHYQHFTIPKKSGGRRA
;
A
#
# COMPACT_ATOMS: atom_id res chain seq x y z
N MET A 1 13.59 -63.75 -76.35
CA MET A 1 14.13 -62.83 -75.33
C MET A 1 12.98 -62.44 -74.44
N ALA A 2 12.86 -63.05 -73.26
CA ALA A 2 11.76 -62.78 -72.33
C ALA A 2 11.99 -61.43 -71.66
N ALA A 3 11.09 -60.47 -71.88
CA ALA A 3 11.04 -59.26 -71.09
C ALA A 3 10.41 -59.61 -69.74
N GLU A 4 11.23 -59.71 -68.69
CA GLU A 4 10.72 -59.82 -67.33
C GLU A 4 9.82 -58.62 -67.05
N THR A 5 8.55 -58.90 -66.76
CA THR A 5 7.55 -57.89 -66.42
C THR A 5 7.92 -57.33 -65.04
N PRO A 6 8.04 -56.00 -64.85
CA PRO A 6 8.38 -55.43 -63.55
C PRO A 6 7.31 -55.81 -62.52
N PRO A 7 7.69 -56.13 -61.27
CA PRO A 7 6.75 -56.59 -60.25
C PRO A 7 5.68 -55.54 -59.98
N SER A 8 4.40 -55.92 -60.10
CA SER A 8 3.27 -55.04 -59.79
C SER A 8 3.13 -54.87 -58.28
N VAL A 9 3.50 -53.70 -57.76
CA VAL A 9 3.40 -53.37 -56.33
C VAL A 9 1.98 -52.85 -56.02
N PRO A 10 1.26 -53.40 -55.02
CA PRO A 10 -0.07 -52.89 -54.63
C PRO A 10 0.02 -51.46 -54.06
N GLU A 11 -0.93 -50.61 -54.47
CA GLU A 11 -0.95 -49.15 -54.24
C GLU A 11 -0.96 -48.75 -52.75
N ASN A 12 -1.40 -49.65 -51.87
CA ASN A 12 -1.46 -49.44 -50.41
C ASN A 12 -0.11 -49.51 -49.68
N ASP A 13 0.98 -49.92 -50.35
CA ASP A 13 2.30 -50.10 -49.73
C ASP A 13 3.32 -49.02 -50.09
N LEU A 14 2.97 -48.06 -50.95
CA LEU A 14 3.93 -47.09 -51.50
C LEU A 14 4.48 -46.09 -50.46
N PHE A 15 3.77 -45.85 -49.34
CA PHE A 15 4.21 -44.95 -48.27
C PHE A 15 3.84 -45.47 -46.88
N PRO A 16 4.83 -45.83 -46.02
CA PRO A 16 4.58 -46.16 -44.63
C PRO A 16 3.91 -45.00 -43.87
N LYS A 17 2.93 -45.30 -42.99
CA LYS A 17 2.21 -44.28 -42.18
C LYS A 17 3.15 -43.38 -41.35
N ASP A 18 4.32 -43.89 -40.98
CA ASP A 18 5.35 -43.18 -40.19
C ASP A 18 6.55 -42.68 -40.99
N TRP A 19 6.40 -42.48 -42.31
CA TRP A 19 7.50 -42.09 -43.20
C TRP A 19 8.27 -40.84 -42.72
N ARG A 20 7.63 -39.91 -42.02
CA ARG A 20 8.28 -38.70 -41.48
C ARG A 20 9.30 -39.02 -40.38
N GLN A 21 9.02 -40.03 -39.55
CA GLN A 21 9.95 -40.50 -38.53
C GLN A 21 11.09 -41.30 -39.19
N GLN A 22 10.76 -42.13 -40.19
CA GLN A 22 11.75 -42.88 -40.96
C GLN A 22 12.69 -41.97 -41.77
N VAL A 23 12.20 -40.87 -42.32
CA VAL A 23 13.03 -39.84 -42.98
C VAL A 23 14.04 -39.23 -42.02
N LYS A 24 13.69 -39.04 -40.73
CA LYS A 24 14.66 -38.58 -39.72
C LYS A 24 15.70 -39.67 -39.41
N LEU A 25 15.26 -40.92 -39.33
CA LEU A 25 16.07 -42.08 -38.96
C LEU A 25 17.10 -42.45 -40.07
N TYR A 26 16.71 -42.35 -41.35
CA TYR A 26 17.58 -42.59 -42.51
C TYR A 26 18.18 -41.30 -43.05
N GLY A 27 18.71 -40.43 -42.18
CA GLY A 27 19.55 -39.30 -42.61
C GLY A 27 18.89 -38.33 -43.63
N GLY A 28 17.56 -38.20 -43.63
CA GLY A 28 16.82 -37.30 -44.50
C GLY A 28 16.18 -37.97 -45.73
N ARG A 29 15.54 -37.13 -46.55
CA ARG A 29 14.68 -37.57 -47.67
C ARG A 29 15.39 -38.51 -48.66
N LYS A 30 16.66 -38.25 -48.97
CA LYS A 30 17.43 -39.03 -49.96
C LYS A 30 17.74 -40.45 -49.47
N GLY A 31 18.04 -40.63 -48.19
CA GLY A 31 18.31 -41.93 -47.59
C GLY A 31 17.08 -42.82 -47.53
N PHE A 32 15.96 -42.24 -47.09
CA PHE A 32 14.67 -42.90 -47.11
C PHE A 32 14.27 -43.33 -48.52
N ILE A 33 14.38 -42.44 -49.52
CA ILE A 33 14.10 -42.78 -50.92
C ILE A 33 14.97 -43.94 -51.41
N ARG A 34 16.28 -43.95 -51.12
CA ARG A 34 17.17 -45.06 -51.50
C ARG A 34 16.74 -46.39 -50.87
N LYS A 35 16.36 -46.39 -49.59
CA LYS A 35 15.86 -47.58 -48.89
C LYS A 35 14.58 -48.11 -49.52
N GLU A 36 13.64 -47.22 -49.82
CA GLU A 36 12.38 -47.60 -50.48
C GLU A 36 12.60 -48.10 -51.90
N LEU A 37 13.51 -47.48 -52.67
CA LEU A 37 13.88 -47.96 -54.01
C LEU A 37 14.46 -49.39 -53.98
N LYS A 38 15.24 -49.74 -52.96
CA LYS A 38 15.73 -51.12 -52.74
C LYS A 38 14.61 -52.07 -52.35
N ARG A 39 13.75 -51.68 -51.40
CA ARG A 39 12.60 -52.47 -50.92
C ARG A 39 11.67 -52.85 -52.07
N LEU A 40 11.46 -51.92 -53.00
CA LEU A 40 10.59 -52.06 -54.15
C LEU A 40 11.29 -52.70 -55.36
N GLY A 41 12.57 -53.08 -55.24
CA GLY A 41 13.32 -53.73 -56.31
C GLY A 41 13.68 -52.83 -57.50
N PHE A 42 13.54 -51.51 -57.37
CA PHE A 42 13.91 -50.53 -58.40
C PHE A 42 15.41 -50.18 -58.41
N TRP A 43 16.20 -50.80 -57.54
CA TRP A 43 17.64 -50.59 -57.40
C TRP A 43 18.32 -51.91 -56.99
N PRO A 44 19.45 -52.33 -57.61
CA PRO A 44 20.29 -51.62 -58.59
C PRO A 44 19.72 -51.62 -60.03
N PRO A 45 20.10 -50.65 -60.88
CA PRO A 45 19.60 -50.57 -62.25
C PRO A 45 20.07 -51.76 -63.10
N ALA A 46 19.17 -52.31 -63.92
CA ALA A 46 19.47 -53.49 -64.75
C ALA A 46 20.67 -53.25 -65.70
N PRO A 47 21.43 -54.31 -66.05
CA PRO A 47 22.54 -54.22 -67.00
C PRO A 47 22.03 -53.71 -68.36
N GLY A 48 22.53 -52.56 -68.83
CA GLY A 48 22.08 -51.90 -70.06
C GLY A 48 21.07 -50.75 -69.86
N SER A 49 20.76 -50.38 -68.62
CA SER A 49 20.02 -49.14 -68.36
C SER A 49 20.84 -47.89 -68.72
N LYS A 50 20.18 -46.74 -68.90
CA LYS A 50 20.84 -45.42 -69.07
C LYS A 50 21.67 -45.00 -67.84
N TYR A 51 21.47 -45.65 -66.70
CA TYR A 51 22.14 -45.34 -65.44
C TYR A 51 23.32 -46.28 -65.19
N LYS A 52 24.37 -45.77 -64.54
CA LYS A 52 25.57 -46.53 -64.20
C LYS A 52 25.19 -47.76 -63.38
N HIS A 53 25.49 -48.95 -63.90
CA HIS A 53 25.39 -50.19 -63.14
C HIS A 53 26.47 -50.16 -62.06
N VAL A 54 26.05 -50.34 -60.81
CA VAL A 54 26.94 -50.39 -59.64
C VAL A 54 27.24 -51.86 -59.38
N THR A 55 28.51 -52.23 -59.20
CA THR A 55 28.84 -53.60 -58.82
C THR A 55 28.41 -53.87 -57.37
N ALA A 56 28.16 -55.13 -57.02
CA ALA A 56 27.76 -55.48 -55.65
C ALA A 56 28.77 -55.01 -54.59
N SER A 57 30.06 -54.93 -54.94
CA SER A 57 31.12 -54.42 -54.05
C SER A 57 31.06 -52.90 -53.85
N GLU A 58 30.90 -52.13 -54.93
CA GLU A 58 30.73 -50.67 -54.86
C GLU A 58 29.46 -50.29 -54.07
N GLU A 59 28.41 -51.10 -54.17
CA GLU A 59 27.18 -50.89 -53.41
C GLU A 59 27.37 -51.13 -51.91
N ALA A 60 28.10 -52.19 -51.53
CA ALA A 60 28.42 -52.49 -50.14
C ALA A 60 29.27 -51.37 -49.50
N GLU A 61 30.26 -50.83 -50.22
CA GLU A 61 31.06 -49.68 -49.77
C GLU A 61 30.18 -48.43 -49.56
N LEU A 62 29.26 -48.15 -50.49
CA LEU A 62 28.32 -47.03 -50.37
C LEU A 62 27.31 -47.20 -49.23
N GLU A 63 26.98 -48.43 -48.83
CA GLU A 63 26.17 -48.69 -47.64
C GLU A 63 26.96 -48.46 -46.36
N GLN A 64 28.21 -48.91 -46.30
CA GLN A 64 29.09 -48.70 -45.15
C GLN A 64 29.31 -47.21 -44.88
N LEU A 65 29.64 -46.43 -45.91
CA LEU A 65 29.79 -44.96 -45.80
C LEU A 65 28.49 -44.28 -45.36
N TYR A 66 27.35 -44.78 -45.83
CA TYR A 66 26.05 -44.22 -45.46
C TYR A 66 25.69 -44.50 -44.00
N ASN A 67 25.98 -45.71 -43.51
CA ASN A 67 25.79 -46.08 -42.12
C ASN A 67 26.72 -45.28 -41.19
N GLN A 68 28.00 -45.11 -41.57
CA GLN A 68 28.93 -44.22 -40.85
C GLN A 68 28.41 -42.78 -40.76
N LEU A 69 27.83 -42.25 -41.85
CA LEU A 69 27.24 -40.91 -41.85
C LEU A 69 25.98 -40.83 -40.95
N ILE A 70 25.17 -41.89 -40.88
CA ILE A 70 24.05 -41.95 -39.94
C ILE A 70 24.56 -41.96 -38.50
N GLU A 71 25.55 -42.78 -38.19
CA GLU A 71 26.14 -42.89 -36.85
C GLU A 71 26.73 -41.56 -36.37
N LEU A 72 27.45 -40.84 -37.24
CA LEU A 72 28.00 -39.53 -36.91
C LEU A 72 26.93 -38.44 -36.77
N ARG A 73 25.83 -38.54 -37.51
CA ARG A 73 24.76 -37.53 -37.50
C ARG A 73 23.78 -37.71 -36.34
N ALA A 74 23.55 -38.94 -35.89
CA ALA A 74 22.63 -39.24 -34.79
C ALA A 74 22.90 -38.41 -33.52
N PRO A 75 24.13 -38.35 -32.96
CA PRO A 75 24.40 -37.56 -31.75
C PRO A 75 24.25 -36.05 -31.99
N LEU A 76 24.54 -35.57 -33.21
CA LEU A 76 24.38 -34.15 -33.55
C LEU A 76 22.89 -33.74 -33.59
N LEU A 77 22.02 -34.60 -34.11
CA LEU A 77 20.57 -34.35 -34.09
C LEU A 77 20.03 -34.36 -32.66
N GLU A 78 20.50 -35.29 -31.82
CA GLU A 78 20.12 -35.31 -30.40
C GLU A 78 20.59 -34.04 -29.67
N GLN A 79 21.81 -33.57 -29.95
CA GLN A 79 22.30 -32.29 -29.42
C GLN A 79 21.43 -31.10 -29.87
N LEU A 80 21.04 -31.06 -31.14
CA LEU A 80 20.15 -30.01 -31.66
C LEU A 80 18.78 -30.04 -30.98
N ASP A 81 18.17 -31.23 -30.84
CA ASP A 81 16.89 -31.40 -30.16
C ASP A 81 16.97 -30.98 -28.67
N ALA A 82 18.10 -31.28 -28.01
CA ALA A 82 18.36 -30.86 -26.63
C ALA A 82 18.53 -29.33 -26.52
N VAL A 83 19.23 -28.69 -27.46
CA VAL A 83 19.36 -27.23 -27.50
C VAL A 83 18.00 -26.57 -27.76
N ASP A 84 17.21 -27.09 -28.69
CA ASP A 84 15.86 -26.59 -28.96
C ASP A 84 14.94 -26.72 -27.75
N ALA A 85 15.05 -27.83 -27.01
CA ALA A 85 14.32 -28.00 -25.74
C ALA A 85 14.72 -26.92 -24.72
N ARG A 86 16.03 -26.68 -24.53
CA ARG A 86 16.53 -25.62 -23.64
C ARG A 86 16.04 -24.24 -24.06
N ILE A 87 16.03 -23.92 -25.36
CA ILE A 87 15.52 -22.65 -25.88
C ILE A 87 14.02 -22.51 -25.58
N ARG A 88 13.23 -23.57 -25.76
CA ARG A 88 11.80 -23.56 -25.44
C ARG A 88 11.57 -23.29 -23.95
N ASP A 89 12.33 -23.94 -23.08
CA ASP A 89 12.17 -23.77 -21.64
C ASP A 89 12.62 -22.38 -21.18
N ALA A 90 13.74 -21.87 -21.70
CA ALA A 90 14.19 -20.50 -21.44
C ALA A 90 13.15 -19.45 -21.88
N LYS A 91 12.52 -19.63 -23.04
CA LYS A 91 11.42 -18.75 -23.50
C LYS A 91 10.22 -18.78 -22.57
N LYS A 92 9.83 -19.97 -22.07
CA LYS A 92 8.74 -20.09 -21.08
C LYS A 92 9.08 -19.37 -19.77
N GLN A 93 10.30 -19.56 -19.26
CA GLN A 93 10.76 -18.87 -18.05
C GLN A 93 10.73 -17.36 -18.21
N LEU A 94 11.22 -16.82 -19.34
CA LEU A 94 11.17 -15.40 -19.64
C LEU A 94 9.73 -14.85 -19.67
N GLY A 95 8.80 -15.62 -20.25
CA GLY A 95 7.37 -15.27 -20.24
C GLY A 95 6.78 -15.19 -18.83
N ASN A 96 7.12 -16.13 -17.96
CA ASN A 96 6.67 -16.13 -16.57
C ASN A 96 7.21 -14.91 -15.80
N ILE A 97 8.50 -14.63 -15.92
CA ILE A 97 9.13 -13.46 -15.28
C ILE A 97 8.50 -12.16 -15.79
N GLY A 98 8.21 -12.07 -17.09
CA GLY A 98 7.51 -10.92 -17.67
C GLY A 98 6.12 -10.70 -17.05
N ASN A 99 5.35 -11.76 -16.85
CA ASN A 99 4.05 -11.70 -16.18
C ASN A 99 4.17 -11.27 -14.72
N GLU A 100 5.15 -11.81 -13.99
CA GLU A 100 5.43 -11.43 -12.59
C GLU A 100 5.81 -9.94 -12.49
N ALA A 101 6.63 -9.43 -13.41
CA ALA A 101 7.01 -8.02 -13.45
C ALA A 101 5.80 -7.10 -13.70
N ILE A 102 4.86 -7.50 -14.59
CA ILE A 102 3.61 -6.76 -14.82
C ILE A 102 2.76 -6.73 -13.54
N LEU A 103 2.64 -7.87 -12.85
CA LEU A 103 1.92 -7.96 -11.58
C LEU A 103 2.56 -7.09 -10.49
N ALA A 104 3.88 -7.11 -10.37
CA ALA A 104 4.62 -6.28 -9.42
C ALA A 104 4.34 -4.78 -9.65
N LYS A 105 4.37 -4.32 -10.90
CA LYS A 105 4.04 -2.93 -11.26
C LYS A 105 2.60 -2.56 -10.88
N LYS A 106 1.64 -3.48 -11.07
CA LYS A 106 0.24 -3.27 -10.67
C LYS A 106 0.10 -3.17 -9.14
N ILE A 107 0.85 -3.98 -8.39
CA ILE A 107 0.89 -3.91 -6.93
C ILE A 107 1.45 -2.55 -6.48
N GLU A 108 2.53 -2.08 -7.09
CA GLU A 108 3.10 -0.75 -6.78
C GLU A 108 2.09 0.38 -6.98
N THR A 109 1.33 0.35 -8.08
CA THR A 109 0.27 1.35 -8.32
C THR A 109 -0.83 1.28 -7.27
N LEU A 110 -1.26 0.07 -6.86
CA LEU A 110 -2.25 -0.10 -5.80
C LEU A 110 -1.75 0.40 -4.44
N ILE A 111 -0.48 0.14 -4.12
CA ILE A 111 0.15 0.65 -2.89
C ILE A 111 0.16 2.19 -2.90
N ALA A 112 0.47 2.82 -4.03
CA ALA A 112 0.43 4.27 -4.17
C ALA A 112 -0.97 4.84 -3.92
N GLU A 113 -2.01 4.23 -4.51
CA GLU A 113 -3.40 4.61 -4.29
C GLU A 113 -3.83 4.47 -2.82
N ILE A 114 -3.46 3.36 -2.16
CA ILE A 114 -3.74 3.14 -0.73
C ILE A 114 -3.06 4.22 0.12
N ARG A 115 -1.81 4.58 -0.20
CA ARG A 115 -1.08 5.64 0.50
C ARG A 115 -1.80 6.99 0.35
N LEU A 116 -2.26 7.34 -0.85
CA LEU A 116 -3.01 8.58 -1.10
C LEU A 116 -4.30 8.62 -0.27
N LYS A 117 -5.11 7.56 -0.32
CA LYS A 117 -6.35 7.46 0.49
C LYS A 117 -6.08 7.56 1.99
N ARG A 118 -4.99 6.96 2.47
CA ARG A 118 -4.58 7.05 3.88
C ARG A 118 -4.21 8.49 4.27
N ILE A 119 -3.46 9.19 3.42
CA ILE A 119 -3.06 10.59 3.67
C ILE A 119 -4.31 11.47 3.76
N GLU A 120 -5.26 11.31 2.83
CA GLU A 120 -6.51 12.06 2.83
C GLU A 120 -7.34 11.80 4.10
N ARG A 121 -7.52 10.52 4.47
CA ARG A 121 -8.22 10.13 5.70
C ARG A 121 -7.59 10.76 6.94
N VAL A 122 -6.27 10.66 7.08
CA VAL A 122 -5.53 11.23 8.22
C VAL A 122 -5.64 12.76 8.24
N ARG A 123 -5.62 13.42 7.08
CA ARG A 123 -5.81 14.87 6.98
C ARG A 123 -7.20 15.28 7.47
N GLN A 124 -8.25 14.58 7.05
CA GLN A 124 -9.62 14.82 7.49
C GLN A 124 -9.79 14.59 8.99
N GLU A 125 -9.26 13.47 9.52
CA GLU A 125 -9.28 13.17 10.96
C GLU A 125 -8.56 14.26 11.78
N ARG A 126 -7.40 14.73 11.32
CA ARG A 126 -6.65 15.81 12.00
C ARG A 126 -7.42 17.13 11.99
N ALA A 127 -8.05 17.48 10.87
CA ALA A 127 -8.87 18.67 10.76
C ALA A 127 -10.07 18.62 11.72
N ALA A 128 -10.79 17.50 11.74
CA ALA A 128 -11.91 17.27 12.66
C ALA A 128 -11.49 17.35 14.13
N ARG A 129 -10.39 16.68 14.51
CA ARG A 129 -9.85 16.76 15.88
C ARG A 129 -9.42 18.17 16.27
N LYS A 130 -8.84 18.94 15.34
CA LYS A 130 -8.45 20.33 15.59
C LYS A 130 -9.68 21.21 15.83
N ALA A 131 -10.73 21.05 15.03
CA ALA A 131 -11.99 21.77 15.21
C ALA A 131 -12.64 21.45 16.56
N GLN A 132 -12.80 20.16 16.88
CA GLN A 132 -13.36 19.72 18.17
C GLN A 132 -12.56 20.24 19.37
N ARG A 133 -11.22 20.23 19.29
CA ARG A 133 -10.36 20.78 20.35
C ARG A 133 -10.53 22.30 20.49
N ALA A 134 -10.66 23.03 19.39
CA ALA A 134 -10.87 24.47 19.42
C ALA A 134 -12.23 24.82 20.05
N GLU A 135 -13.29 24.11 19.68
CA GLU A 135 -14.63 24.27 20.26
C GLU A 135 -14.64 23.93 21.77
N ALA A 136 -14.04 22.81 22.16
CA ALA A 136 -13.94 22.42 23.56
C ALA A 136 -13.11 23.41 24.39
N ALA A 137 -12.01 23.93 23.82
CA ALA A 137 -11.20 24.96 24.47
C ALA A 137 -11.95 26.28 24.62
N ALA A 138 -12.70 26.71 23.59
CA ALA A 138 -13.53 27.90 23.65
C ALA A 138 -14.65 27.77 24.69
N ALA A 139 -15.35 26.63 24.72
CA ALA A 139 -16.38 26.36 25.71
C ALA A 139 -15.81 26.32 27.14
N LYS A 140 -14.63 25.70 27.33
CA LYS A 140 -13.94 25.70 28.63
C LYS A 140 -13.52 27.11 29.04
N ALA A 141 -12.99 27.91 28.13
CA ALA A 141 -12.61 29.29 28.41
C ALA A 141 -13.82 30.16 28.76
N GLN A 142 -14.97 29.99 28.10
CA GLN A 142 -16.21 30.68 28.44
C GLN A 142 -16.72 30.30 29.84
N LYS A 143 -16.73 29.00 30.16
CA LYS A 143 -17.12 28.51 31.49
C LYS A 143 -16.21 29.03 32.59
N ASP A 144 -14.89 29.00 32.35
CA ASP A 144 -13.88 29.51 33.29
C ASP A 144 -14.01 31.04 33.48
N LYS A 145 -14.26 31.79 32.40
CA LYS A 145 -14.52 33.24 32.47
C LYS A 145 -15.79 33.54 33.27
N ALA A 146 -16.88 32.82 33.02
CA ALA A 146 -18.13 32.98 33.76
C ALA A 146 -17.96 32.63 35.25
N TRP A 147 -17.27 31.52 35.53
CA TRP A 147 -16.96 31.11 36.90
C TRP A 147 -16.10 32.14 37.63
N ARG A 148 -15.03 32.67 37.02
CA ARG A 148 -14.20 33.72 37.64
C ARG A 148 -14.94 35.05 37.83
N ALA A 149 -15.93 35.35 36.99
CA ALA A 149 -16.76 36.54 37.14
C ALA A 149 -17.76 36.39 38.29
N ALA A 150 -18.30 35.18 38.51
CA ALA A 150 -19.22 34.91 39.61
C ALA A 150 -18.49 34.67 40.95
N THR A 151 -17.34 34.01 40.90
CA THR A 151 -16.56 33.54 42.04
C THR A 151 -15.14 34.02 41.85
N LEU A 152 -14.73 35.08 42.54
CA LEU A 152 -13.33 35.50 42.53
C LEU A 152 -12.54 34.43 43.29
N PRO A 153 -11.64 33.65 42.65
CA PRO A 153 -11.05 32.49 43.32
C PRO A 153 -9.87 32.86 44.23
N HIS A 154 -9.29 34.04 44.03
CA HIS A 154 -8.08 34.46 44.73
C HIS A 154 -8.10 35.97 44.96
N LEU A 155 -8.00 36.35 46.23
CA LEU A 155 -7.93 37.74 46.70
C LEU A 155 -6.67 38.00 47.51
N GLY A 156 -5.69 37.09 47.51
CA GLY A 156 -4.43 37.22 48.23
C GLY A 156 -4.17 36.09 49.22
N ARG A 157 -2.89 35.83 49.52
CA ARG A 157 -2.41 34.65 50.28
C ARG A 157 -3.11 34.45 51.63
N ALA A 158 -3.36 35.53 52.38
CA ALA A 158 -3.90 35.46 53.74
C ALA A 158 -5.43 35.35 53.80
N VAL A 159 -6.14 35.83 52.78
CA VAL A 159 -7.61 35.98 52.80
C VAL A 159 -8.33 34.97 51.92
N SER A 160 -7.66 34.42 50.90
CA SER A 160 -8.31 33.54 49.91
C SER A 160 -8.83 32.23 50.52
N ALA A 161 -8.23 31.75 51.61
CA ALA A 161 -8.66 30.51 52.27
C ALA A 161 -10.03 30.63 52.96
N GLY A 162 -10.45 31.85 53.34
CA GLY A 162 -11.75 32.09 54.00
C GLY A 162 -12.87 32.49 53.04
N LEU A 163 -12.62 32.46 51.73
CA LEU A 163 -13.56 32.96 50.75
C LEU A 163 -14.65 31.92 50.45
N SER A 164 -15.89 32.23 50.86
CA SER A 164 -17.07 31.42 50.56
C SER A 164 -18.15 32.30 49.93
N TYR A 165 -18.67 31.85 48.80
CA TYR A 165 -19.81 32.46 48.10
C TYR A 165 -21.09 31.63 48.27
N ALA A 166 -21.00 30.48 48.94
CA ALA A 166 -22.14 29.65 49.26
C ALA A 166 -22.59 29.93 50.70
N GLY A 167 -23.90 30.09 50.87
CA GLY A 167 -24.53 30.42 52.16
C GLY A 167 -25.18 31.80 52.14
N GLY A 168 -25.86 32.12 53.24
CA GLY A 168 -26.72 33.30 53.36
C GLY A 168 -28.07 32.91 53.94
N ASP A 169 -28.67 33.82 54.70
CA ASP A 169 -30.01 33.66 55.27
C ASP A 169 -30.92 34.65 54.56
N GLU A 170 -31.56 34.19 53.49
CA GLU A 170 -32.39 35.02 52.61
C GLU A 170 -33.58 35.62 53.35
N ASP A 171 -34.13 34.88 54.31
CA ASP A 171 -35.26 35.32 55.14
C ASP A 171 -34.84 36.49 56.05
N LYS A 172 -33.65 36.41 56.66
CA LYS A 172 -33.12 37.53 57.47
C LYS A 172 -32.77 38.75 56.61
N LEU A 173 -32.20 38.55 55.42
CA LEU A 173 -31.88 39.64 54.50
C LEU A 173 -33.16 40.36 54.06
N GLY A 174 -34.20 39.61 53.68
CA GLY A 174 -35.50 40.14 53.32
C GLY A 174 -36.17 40.92 54.47
N ALA A 175 -36.14 40.38 55.69
CA ALA A 175 -36.68 41.05 56.87
C ALA A 175 -35.99 42.39 57.19
N GLN A 176 -34.72 42.54 56.81
CA GLN A 176 -33.94 43.77 57.00
C GLN A 176 -33.96 44.71 55.78
N GLY A 177 -34.65 44.35 54.71
CA GLY A 177 -34.70 45.13 53.47
C GLY A 177 -33.36 45.20 52.74
N LEU A 178 -32.48 44.23 52.95
CA LEU A 178 -31.15 44.18 52.32
C LEU A 178 -31.19 43.39 50.99
N PRO A 179 -30.39 43.80 49.99
CA PRO A 179 -30.29 43.07 48.73
C PRO A 179 -29.60 41.71 48.94
N ASN A 180 -30.14 40.66 48.33
CA ASN A 180 -29.52 39.34 48.31
C ASN A 180 -28.42 39.31 47.25
N LEU A 181 -27.16 39.43 47.69
CA LEU A 181 -25.98 39.40 46.83
C LEU A 181 -25.19 38.13 47.15
N SER A 182 -25.36 37.11 46.32
CA SER A 182 -24.79 35.77 46.50
C SER A 182 -23.46 35.57 45.77
N SER A 183 -23.20 36.37 44.73
CA SER A 183 -21.99 36.26 43.89
C SER A 183 -21.14 37.52 43.90
N ALA A 184 -19.84 37.37 43.61
CA ALA A 184 -18.94 38.52 43.44
C ALA A 184 -19.39 39.44 42.29
N GLY A 185 -20.01 38.87 41.26
CA GLY A 185 -20.57 39.60 40.14
C GLY A 185 -21.75 40.48 40.55
N GLU A 186 -22.65 39.97 41.39
CA GLU A 186 -23.77 40.73 41.95
C GLU A 186 -23.30 41.89 42.83
N VAL A 187 -22.29 41.65 43.67
CA VAL A 187 -21.67 42.71 44.48
C VAL A 187 -21.08 43.82 43.59
N ALA A 188 -20.33 43.43 42.55
CA ALA A 188 -19.77 44.40 41.61
C ALA A 188 -20.86 45.20 40.89
N ALA A 189 -21.93 44.53 40.46
CA ALA A 189 -23.08 45.14 39.80
C ALA A 189 -23.82 46.12 40.72
N ALA A 190 -24.07 45.75 41.97
CA ALA A 190 -24.70 46.62 42.97
C ALA A 190 -23.86 47.87 43.27
N MET A 191 -22.53 47.76 43.19
CA MET A 191 -21.59 48.88 43.32
C MET A 191 -21.41 49.69 42.02
N GLY A 192 -21.94 49.24 40.88
CA GLY A 192 -21.76 49.89 39.58
C GLY A 192 -20.33 49.77 39.01
N ILE A 193 -19.56 48.76 39.44
CA ILE A 193 -18.18 48.52 38.99
C ILE A 193 -18.05 47.17 38.28
N THR A 194 -16.93 46.97 37.59
CA THR A 194 -16.62 45.66 36.98
C THR A 194 -16.08 44.67 38.01
N THR A 195 -16.26 43.37 37.79
CA THR A 195 -15.71 42.33 38.67
C THR A 195 -14.17 42.40 38.77
N ALA A 196 -13.50 42.84 37.71
CA ALA A 196 -12.05 43.05 37.72
C ALA A 196 -11.63 44.21 38.64
N GLN A 197 -12.40 45.31 38.64
CA GLN A 197 -12.19 46.41 39.59
C GLN A 197 -12.47 45.98 41.02
N LEU A 198 -13.54 45.20 41.25
CA LEU A 198 -13.82 44.62 42.56
C LEU A 198 -12.67 43.73 43.04
N ALA A 199 -12.13 42.86 42.17
CA ALA A 199 -10.98 42.02 42.47
C ALA A 199 -9.74 42.86 42.85
N TRP A 200 -9.49 43.93 42.11
CA TRP A 200 -8.38 44.83 42.37
C TRP A 200 -8.54 45.58 43.71
N LEU A 201 -9.74 46.09 43.99
CA LEU A 201 -10.06 46.79 45.25
C LEU A 201 -9.90 45.88 46.47
N THR A 202 -10.34 44.63 46.34
CA THR A 202 -10.38 43.64 47.43
C THR A 202 -9.12 42.78 47.53
N TYR A 203 -8.12 42.99 46.66
CA TYR A 203 -6.88 42.21 46.68
C TYR A 203 -5.99 42.60 47.86
N HIS A 204 -5.75 41.63 48.75
CA HIS A 204 -4.89 41.77 49.90
C HIS A 204 -3.45 41.33 49.60
N ARG A 205 -2.50 42.25 49.82
CA ARG A 205 -1.05 41.97 49.80
C ARG A 205 -0.42 42.39 51.13
N GLY A 206 0.50 41.59 51.66
CA GLY A 206 1.07 41.80 53.00
C GLY A 206 1.92 43.08 53.16
N ALA A 207 2.52 43.58 52.09
CA ALA A 207 3.23 44.86 52.06
C ALA A 207 2.62 45.75 50.97
N ALA A 208 1.44 46.30 51.26
CA ALA A 208 0.78 47.20 50.33
C ALA A 208 1.32 48.63 50.46
N ALA A 209 1.84 49.19 49.37
CA ALA A 209 2.21 50.60 49.29
C ALA A 209 1.00 51.55 49.18
N LEU A 210 -0.19 51.00 48.95
CA LEU A 210 -1.44 51.74 48.77
C LEU A 210 -2.58 50.89 49.32
N ASP A 211 -3.46 51.50 50.11
CA ASP A 211 -4.69 50.96 50.66
C ASP A 211 -5.91 51.58 49.96
N HIS A 212 -6.97 50.78 49.80
CA HIS A 212 -8.22 51.20 49.15
C HIS A 212 -9.32 51.52 50.17
N TYR A 213 -8.95 51.71 51.45
CA TYR A 213 -9.89 52.01 52.51
C TYR A 213 -10.12 53.50 52.63
N GLN A 214 -11.38 53.88 52.83
CA GLN A 214 -11.72 55.26 53.14
C GLN A 214 -11.84 55.41 54.65
N HIS A 215 -11.01 56.28 55.22
CA HIS A 215 -11.02 56.58 56.64
C HIS A 215 -12.02 57.68 56.95
N PHE A 216 -12.99 57.38 57.81
CA PHE A 216 -13.97 58.35 58.27
C PHE A 216 -13.57 58.86 59.65
N THR A 217 -13.60 60.17 59.84
CA THR A 217 -13.34 60.76 61.16
C THR A 217 -14.63 60.93 61.94
N ILE A 218 -14.67 60.40 63.17
CA ILE A 218 -15.85 60.48 64.04
C ILE A 218 -15.61 61.53 65.12
N PRO A 219 -16.51 62.51 65.31
CA PRO A 219 -16.38 63.50 66.37
C PRO A 219 -16.56 62.86 67.75
N LYS A 220 -15.65 63.18 68.68
CA LYS A 220 -15.79 62.83 70.11
C LYS A 220 -16.72 63.82 70.80
N LYS A 221 -17.38 63.33 71.87
CA LYS A 221 -18.15 64.16 72.81
C LYS A 221 -17.33 65.32 73.41
N SER A 222 -16.00 65.19 73.53
CA SER A 222 -15.08 66.20 74.06
C SER A 222 -14.50 67.16 72.99
N GLY A 223 -15.03 67.16 71.76
CA GLY A 223 -14.62 68.09 70.69
C GLY A 223 -13.45 67.63 69.80
N GLY A 224 -12.67 66.62 70.21
CA GLY A 224 -11.62 66.02 69.35
C GLY A 224 -12.18 65.06 68.29
N ARG A 225 -11.39 64.71 67.27
CA ARG A 225 -11.76 63.68 66.27
C ARG A 225 -11.10 62.33 66.62
N ARG A 226 -11.80 61.22 66.36
CA ARG A 226 -11.21 59.88 66.27
C ARG A 226 -10.94 59.60 64.79
N ALA A 227 -9.71 59.17 64.48
CA ALA A 227 -9.43 58.46 63.23
C ALA A 227 -9.90 57.01 63.36
#